data_AF-A0AA90GG67-F1
#
_entry.id   AF-A0AA90GG67-F1
#
_cell.length_a   1.000
_cell.length_b   1.000
_cell.length_c   1.000
_cell.angle_alpha   90.00
_cell.angle_beta   90.00
_cell.angle_gamma   90.00
#
_symmetry.space_group_name_H-M   'P 1'
#
loop_
_entity.id
_entity.type
_entity.pdbx_description
1 polymer ?
#
loop_
_entity_poly.entity_id
_entity_poly.type
_entity_poly.pdbx_seq_one_letter_code
_entity_poly.pdbx_strand_id
1 'polypeptide(L)'
;MQRTPLAEYAAKRHAWTATKLGMTQGALSKAIREGRSIFVVVTASGEISAVEEKPFPGQRRGSSSACPQNSSTGTIESGPKVPVFSSSAMQAPT
;
A
#
# COMPACT_ATOMS: atom_id res chain seq x y z
N MET A 1 14.84 22.08 17.05
CA MET A 1 13.79 21.48 16.21
C MET A 1 14.42 21.08 14.89
N GLN A 2 14.62 19.79 14.65
CA GLN A 2 15.14 19.30 13.38
C GLN A 2 13.96 18.91 12.48
N ARG A 3 13.89 19.48 11.28
CA ARG A 3 12.91 19.12 10.25
C ARG A 3 13.61 18.28 9.18
N THR A 4 13.06 17.12 8.88
CA THR A 4 13.59 16.21 7.86
C THR A 4 12.45 15.83 6.91
N PRO A 5 12.65 15.84 5.58
CA PRO A 5 11.64 15.37 4.63
C PRO A 5 11.18 13.94 4.96
N LEU A 6 9.88 13.67 4.84
CA LEU A 6 9.30 12.36 5.19
C LEU A 6 9.97 11.22 4.41
N ALA A 7 10.25 11.43 3.13
CA ALA A 7 10.90 10.44 2.27
C ALA A 7 12.31 10.08 2.76
N GLU A 8 13.08 11.07 3.22
CA GLU A 8 14.43 10.86 3.75
C GLU A 8 14.37 10.18 5.12
N TYR A 9 13.50 10.65 6.01
CA TYR A 9 13.35 10.10 7.35
C TYR A 9 12.90 8.63 7.34
N ALA A 10 11.98 8.28 6.43
CA ALA A 10 11.41 6.94 6.34
C ALA A 10 12.24 5.94 5.52
N ALA A 11 13.27 6.38 4.78
CA ALA A 11 13.95 5.62 3.72
C ALA A 11 14.39 4.19 4.12
N LYS A 12 14.77 3.97 5.39
CA LYS A 12 15.21 2.67 5.91
C LYS A 12 14.21 2.00 6.85
N ARG A 13 13.12 2.68 7.22
CA ARG A 13 12.23 2.31 8.34
C ARG A 13 10.76 2.73 8.11
N HIS A 14 10.19 2.41 6.95
CA HIS A 14 8.81 2.79 6.60
C HIS A 14 7.77 2.32 7.61
N ALA A 15 7.78 1.03 7.97
CA ALA A 15 6.80 0.46 8.90
C ALA A 15 6.90 1.08 10.31
N TRP A 16 8.12 1.21 10.84
CA TRP A 16 8.35 1.82 12.14
C TRP A 16 7.93 3.30 12.17
N THR A 17 8.27 4.06 11.13
CA THR A 17 7.89 5.48 11.01
C THR A 17 6.38 5.63 10.96
N ALA A 18 5.69 4.80 10.17
CA ALA A 18 4.24 4.81 10.08
C ALA A 18 3.58 4.53 11.44
N THR A 19 4.06 3.51 12.16
CA THR A 19 3.57 3.19 13.52
C THR A 19 3.77 4.35 14.48
N LYS A 20 4.95 4.98 14.48
CA LYS A 20 5.25 6.11 15.36
C LYS A 20 4.42 7.36 15.07
N LEU A 21 4.06 7.58 13.80
CA LEU A 21 3.17 8.66 13.38
C LEU A 21 1.68 8.30 13.44
N GLY A 22 1.32 7.10 13.92
CA GLY A 22 -0.07 6.69 14.06
C GLY A 22 -0.82 6.45 12.75
N MET A 23 -0.13 5.98 11.70
CA MET A 23 -0.73 5.68 10.39
C MET A 23 -0.29 4.32 9.84
N THR A 24 -0.93 3.87 8.76
CA THR A 24 -0.53 2.63 8.07
C THR A 24 0.70 2.86 7.18
N GLN A 25 1.52 1.83 6.99
CA GLN A 25 2.67 1.89 6.07
C GLN A 25 2.24 2.21 4.62
N GLY A 26 1.04 1.76 4.21
CA GLY A 26 0.45 2.11 2.92
C GLY A 26 0.14 3.61 2.79
N ALA A 27 -0.40 4.24 3.84
CA ALA A 27 -0.67 5.68 3.85
C ALA A 27 0.63 6.50 3.74
N LEU A 28 1.68 6.10 4.47
CA LEU A 28 3.01 6.71 4.38
C LEU A 28 3.59 6.56 2.97
N SER A 29 3.52 5.36 2.39
CA SER A 29 4.03 5.08 1.05
C SER A 29 3.28 5.87 -0.03
N LYS A 30 1.96 5.99 0.11
CA LYS A 30 1.13 6.84 -0.76
C LYS A 30 1.57 8.30 -0.71
N ALA A 31 1.82 8.82 0.49
CA ALA A 31 2.21 10.21 0.66
C ALA A 31 3.57 10.53 0.01
N ILE A 32 4.54 9.61 0.14
CA ILE A 32 5.84 9.71 -0.54
C ILE A 32 5.66 9.64 -2.06
N ARG A 33 4.87 8.67 -2.55
CA ARG A 33 4.62 8.48 -3.99
C ARG A 33 3.91 9.68 -4.63
N GLU A 34 2.97 10.29 -3.93
CA GLU A 34 2.27 11.50 -4.39
C GLU A 34 3.15 12.76 -4.32
N GLY A 35 4.38 12.66 -3.81
CA GLY A 35 5.30 13.80 -3.71
C GLY A 35 4.79 14.89 -2.77
N ARG A 36 4.04 14.52 -1.72
CA ARG A 36 3.52 15.50 -0.75
C ARG A 36 4.67 16.14 0.03
N SER A 37 4.64 17.45 0.17
CA SER A 37 5.62 18.22 0.97
C SER A 37 5.37 18.02 2.47
N ILE A 38 5.86 16.90 3.00
CA ILE A 38 5.70 16.50 4.40
C ILE A 38 7.07 16.46 5.09
N PHE A 39 7.13 17.05 6.28
CA PHE A 39 8.31 17.09 7.12
C PHE A 39 8.06 16.41 8.47
N VAL A 40 9.00 15.56 8.87
CA VAL A 40 9.05 14.98 10.21
C VAL A 40 9.81 15.94 11.10
N VAL A 41 9.22 16.26 12.24
CA VAL A 41 9.77 17.16 13.27
C VAL A 41 10.09 16.32 14.49
N VAL A 42 11.37 16.30 14.87
CA VAL A 42 11.83 15.63 16.09
C VAL A 42 12.06 16.68 17.17
N THR A 43 11.38 16.53 18.30
CA THR A 43 11.54 17.39 19.47
C THR A 43 12.79 17.01 20.26
N ALA A 44 13.23 17.86 21.20
CA ALA A 44 14.39 17.57 22.04
C ALA A 44 14.18 16.34 22.95
N SER A 45 12.93 15.98 23.25
CA SER A 45 12.58 14.77 24.00
C SER A 45 12.60 13.49 23.13
N GLY A 46 12.82 13.62 21.82
CA GLY A 46 12.79 12.50 20.87
C GLY A 46 11.39 12.11 20.41
N GLU A 47 10.36 12.87 20.79
CA GLU A 47 9.02 12.71 20.24
C GLU A 47 9.02 13.14 18.76
N ILE A 48 8.29 12.38 17.94
CA ILE A 48 8.19 12.65 16.51
C ILE A 48 6.79 13.12 16.16
N SER A 49 6.71 14.15 15.33
CA SER A 49 5.48 14.64 14.73
C SER A 49 5.70 14.88 13.23
N ALA A 50 4.63 15.02 12.45
CA ALA A 50 4.71 15.30 11.03
C ALA A 50 3.82 16.49 10.64
N VAL A 51 4.31 17.35 9.78
CA VAL A 51 3.59 18.52 9.25
C VAL A 51 3.60 18.46 7.73
N GLU A 52 2.44 18.68 7.11
CA GLU A 52 2.31 18.85 5.66
C GLU A 52 2.20 20.33 5.32
N GLU A 53 3.05 20.79 4.41
CA GLU A 53 2.97 22.13 3.84
C GLU A 53 2.22 22.07 2.51
N LYS A 54 1.15 22.85 2.39
CA LYS A 54 0.31 22.90 1.19
C LYS A 54 -0.07 24.34 0.86
N PRO A 55 -0.01 24.76 -0.41
CA PRO A 55 -0.44 26.10 -0.81
C PRO A 55 -1.91 26.33 -0.47
N PHE A 56 -2.23 27.56 -0.10
CA PHE A 56 -3.58 28.05 0.10
C PHE A 56 -4.00 28.90 -1.11
N PRO A 57 -5.21 28.71 -1.68
CA PRO A 57 -6.27 27.80 -1.26
C PRO A 57 -5.96 26.34 -1.59
N GLY A 58 -6.35 25.43 -0.69
CA GLY A 58 -6.07 24.01 -0.87
C GLY A 58 -6.69 23.46 -2.14
N GLN A 59 -5.89 22.81 -2.99
CA GLN A 59 -6.37 22.19 -4.23
C GLN A 59 -7.48 21.18 -3.91
N ARG A 60 -8.72 21.55 -4.26
CA ARG A 60 -9.85 20.62 -4.29
C ARG A 60 -9.51 19.57 -5.34
N ARG A 61 -9.58 18.29 -4.99
CA ARG A 61 -9.46 17.22 -5.98
C ARG A 61 -10.53 17.49 -7.05
N GLY A 62 -10.11 17.96 -8.23
CA GLY A 62 -10.96 17.95 -9.40
C GLY A 62 -11.44 16.51 -9.55
N SER A 63 -12.75 16.34 -9.69
CA SER A 63 -13.40 15.05 -9.87
C SER A 63 -12.93 14.40 -11.18
N SER A 64 -11.73 13.84 -11.18
CA SER A 64 -11.21 13.04 -12.29
C SER A 64 -10.63 11.74 -11.74
N SER A 65 -11.46 11.03 -10.97
CA SER A 65 -11.37 9.59 -10.87
C SER A 65 -12.36 9.00 -11.87
N ALA A 66 -12.05 9.10 -13.16
CA ALA A 66 -12.54 8.09 -14.08
C ALA A 66 -11.71 6.83 -13.79
N CYS A 67 -12.36 5.84 -13.19
CA CYS A 67 -11.84 4.49 -13.15
C CYS A 67 -11.65 4.04 -14.61
N PRO A 68 -10.49 3.51 -15.03
CA PRO A 68 -10.53 2.56 -16.13
C PRO A 68 -11.35 1.38 -15.62
N GLN A 69 -12.62 1.27 -16.06
CA GLN A 69 -13.35 0.02 -15.92
C GLN A 69 -12.58 -1.01 -16.74
N ASN A 70 -11.74 -1.81 -16.08
CA ASN A 70 -11.31 -3.06 -16.68
C ASN A 70 -12.56 -3.95 -16.72
N SER A 71 -13.24 -3.98 -17.86
CA SER A 71 -14.27 -4.96 -18.13
C SER A 71 -13.63 -6.34 -18.03
N SER A 72 -13.97 -7.06 -16.97
CA SER A 72 -13.63 -8.45 -16.74
C SER A 72 -14.24 -9.34 -17.84
N THR A 73 -13.56 -9.45 -18.98
CA THR A 73 -13.78 -10.51 -19.96
C THR A 73 -12.77 -11.61 -19.66
N GLY A 74 -13.08 -12.39 -18.63
CA GLY A 74 -12.33 -13.60 -18.30
C GLY A 74 -12.64 -14.69 -19.31
N THR A 75 -11.94 -14.69 -20.44
CA THR A 75 -11.77 -15.92 -21.22
C THR A 75 -10.81 -16.81 -20.45
N ILE A 76 -11.36 -17.77 -19.70
CA ILE A 76 -10.60 -18.89 -19.14
C ILE A 76 -10.10 -19.75 -20.29
N GLU A 77 -8.91 -19.45 -20.80
CA GLU A 77 -8.20 -20.37 -21.68
C GLU A 77 -7.65 -21.54 -20.84
N SER A 78 -8.39 -22.65 -20.90
CA SER A 78 -7.97 -24.03 -20.79
C SER A 78 -6.56 -24.29 -20.23
N GLY A 79 -6.45 -24.54 -18.92
CA GLY A 79 -5.30 -25.25 -18.37
C GLY A 79 -5.16 -26.67 -18.95
N PRO A 80 -3.96 -27.29 -18.92
CA PRO A 80 -3.78 -28.64 -19.42
C PRO A 80 -4.58 -29.63 -18.56
N LYS A 81 -5.43 -30.41 -19.24
CA LYS A 81 -6.25 -31.49 -18.68
C LYS A 81 -5.35 -32.56 -18.06
N VAL A 82 -5.04 -32.44 -16.77
CA VAL A 82 -4.45 -33.52 -15.99
C VAL A 82 -5.56 -34.53 -15.64
N PRO A 83 -5.49 -35.80 -16.08
CA PRO A 83 -6.49 -36.80 -15.73
C PRO A 83 -6.29 -37.21 -14.27
N VAL A 84 -7.25 -36.87 -13.40
CA VAL A 84 -7.30 -37.42 -12.04
C VAL A 84 -7.95 -38.80 -12.13
N PHE A 85 -7.15 -39.85 -12.07
CA PHE A 85 -7.66 -41.21 -11.93
C PHE A 85 -8.17 -41.41 -10.50
N SER A 86 -9.49 -41.47 -10.35
CA SER A 86 -10.12 -41.83 -9.07
C SER A 86 -9.88 -43.31 -8.80
N SER A 87 -8.93 -43.61 -7.92
CA SER A 87 -8.64 -44.97 -7.46
C SER A 87 -9.65 -45.34 -6.37
N SER A 88 -10.71 -46.07 -6.74
CA SER A 88 -11.54 -46.80 -5.78
C SER A 88 -12.26 -47.96 -6.44
N ALA A 89 -11.76 -49.17 -6.21
CA ALA A 89 -12.52 -50.41 -6.27
C ALA A 89 -11.81 -51.47 -5.41
N MET A 90 -12.22 -51.55 -4.14
CA MET A 90 -11.97 -52.70 -3.28
C MET A 90 -12.77 -53.89 -3.81
N GLN A 91 -12.14 -55.07 -3.95
CA GLN A 91 -12.83 -56.35 -3.94
C GLN A 91 -11.88 -57.42 -3.40
N ALA A 92 -12.30 -58.07 -2.33
CA ALA A 92 -11.65 -59.23 -1.72
C ALA A 92 -12.31 -60.51 -2.25
N PRO A 93 -11.55 -61.57 -2.57
CA PRO A 93 -12.11 -62.90 -2.75
C PRO A 93 -12.06 -63.72 -1.46
N THR A 94 -13.14 -64.50 -1.29
CA THR A 94 -13.41 -65.55 -0.29
C THR A 94 -12.50 -66.76 -0.42
#